data_AF-A0A935VV97-F1
#
_entry.id   AF-A0A935VV97-F1
#
_cell.length_a   1.000
_cell.length_b   1.000
_cell.length_c   1.000
_cell.angle_alpha   90.00
_cell.angle_beta   90.00
_cell.angle_gamma   90.00
#
_symmetry.space_group_name_H-M   'P 1'
#
loop_
_entity.id
_entity.type
_entity.pdbx_description
1 polymer ?
#
loop_
_entity_poly.entity_id
_entity_poly.type
_entity_poly.pdbx_seq_one_letter_code
_entity_poly.pdbx_strand_id
1 'polypeptide(L)'
;MKRYGYKQASEGGVSLVETMVVVVIIAIVAAFALMQFGEPNQMMKRQNVARELKVALERGRFDSVKRRADTSSKQARVTVTSAAFILTTDNDLSGSIESSDDVVTAFGSQNISISPTGSMTLPFTVLFNQRGEPVNSSGVSVSPVFLVCNGVCVSPNVSNSNIVVLTPTGTVNLLAGGSEVPVFPTPNVTNVPPGAGISNMVSVP
;
A
#
# COMPACT_ATOMS: atom_id res chain seq x y z
N MET A 1 19.14 81.08 -22.81
CA MET A 1 19.97 80.03 -23.46
C MET A 1 19.61 78.67 -22.87
N LYS A 2 18.96 77.79 -23.65
CA LYS A 2 18.52 76.45 -23.22
C LYS A 2 19.50 75.43 -23.82
N ARG A 3 20.28 74.74 -22.98
CA ARG A 3 21.17 73.66 -23.42
C ARG A 3 20.36 72.36 -23.51
N TYR A 4 20.22 71.82 -24.73
CA TYR A 4 19.67 70.49 -24.95
C TYR A 4 20.75 69.45 -24.62
N GLY A 5 20.56 68.73 -23.51
CA GLY A 5 21.38 67.56 -23.18
C GLY A 5 20.82 66.33 -23.89
N TYR A 6 21.60 65.74 -24.80
CA TYR A 6 21.29 64.44 -25.38
C TYR A 6 21.48 63.36 -24.32
N LYS A 7 20.41 62.63 -23.98
CA LYS A 7 20.51 61.37 -23.23
C LYS A 7 21.13 60.32 -24.15
N GLN A 8 22.34 59.87 -23.85
CA GLN A 8 22.88 58.66 -24.47
C GLN A 8 22.06 57.47 -23.98
N ALA A 9 21.27 56.87 -24.89
CA ALA A 9 20.72 55.54 -24.66
C ALA A 9 21.90 54.56 -24.75
N SER A 10 22.19 53.85 -23.65
CA SER A 10 23.18 52.78 -23.64
C SER A 10 22.59 51.60 -24.39
N GLU A 11 22.93 51.47 -25.67
CA GLU A 11 22.66 50.27 -26.46
C GLU A 11 23.69 49.20 -26.09
N GLY A 12 23.43 48.48 -25.01
CA GLY A 12 24.17 47.27 -24.65
C GLY A 12 23.73 46.10 -25.53
N GLY A 13 24.40 45.88 -26.65
CA GLY A 13 24.19 44.70 -27.48
C GLY A 13 24.79 43.45 -26.83
N VAL A 14 24.01 42.37 -26.78
CA VAL A 14 24.50 41.04 -26.34
C VAL A 14 25.45 40.51 -27.41
N SER A 15 26.65 40.10 -27.01
CA SER A 15 27.61 39.51 -27.93
C SER A 15 27.11 38.15 -28.44
N LEU A 16 27.32 37.85 -29.72
CA LEU A 16 26.95 36.54 -30.30
C LEU A 16 27.59 35.39 -29.51
N VAL A 17 28.81 35.59 -29.01
CA VAL A 17 29.51 34.62 -28.15
C VAL A 17 28.76 34.40 -26.83
N GLU A 18 28.23 35.47 -26.22
CA GLU A 18 27.47 35.40 -24.97
C GLU A 18 26.18 34.59 -25.17
N THR A 19 25.48 34.78 -26.30
CA THR A 19 24.30 33.97 -26.63
C THR A 19 24.64 32.48 -26.84
N MET A 20 25.77 32.15 -27.48
CA MET A 20 26.19 30.75 -27.63
C MET A 20 26.50 30.10 -26.28
N VAL A 21 27.18 30.81 -25.38
CA VAL A 21 27.49 30.30 -24.04
C VAL A 21 26.20 30.03 -23.25
N VAL A 22 25.23 30.94 -23.31
CA VAL A 22 23.93 30.77 -22.63
C VAL A 22 23.19 29.55 -23.18
N VAL A 23 23.15 29.36 -24.49
CA VAL A 23 22.50 28.19 -25.10
C VAL A 23 23.16 26.88 -24.67
N VAL A 24 24.49 26.85 -24.61
CA VAL A 24 25.22 25.66 -24.14
C VAL A 24 24.92 25.37 -22.67
N ILE A 25 24.89 26.38 -21.80
CA ILE A 25 24.55 26.22 -20.38
C ILE A 25 23.11 25.69 -20.23
N ILE A 26 22.15 26.25 -20.97
CA ILE A 26 20.74 25.79 -20.95
C ILE A 26 20.64 24.32 -21.39
N ALA A 27 21.36 23.92 -22.45
CA ALA A 27 21.36 22.54 -22.93
C ALA A 27 21.91 21.55 -21.88
N ILE A 28 22.99 21.91 -21.19
CA ILE A 28 23.58 21.09 -20.11
C ILE A 28 22.60 20.95 -18.94
N VAL A 29 21.99 22.06 -18.51
CA VAL A 29 21.02 22.05 -17.40
C VAL A 29 19.76 21.24 -17.76
N ALA A 30 19.27 21.38 -18.99
CA ALA A 30 18.13 20.61 -19.48
C ALA A 30 18.41 19.09 -19.52
N ALA A 31 19.62 18.70 -19.93
CA ALA A 31 20.02 17.29 -19.94
C ALA A 31 20.03 16.68 -18.53
N PHE A 32 20.58 17.38 -17.54
CA PHE A 32 20.57 16.91 -16.14
C PHE A 32 19.15 16.84 -15.56
N ALA A 33 18.29 17.83 -15.87
CA ALA A 33 16.90 17.82 -15.43
C ALA A 33 16.12 16.61 -15.99
N LEU A 34 16.30 16.28 -17.27
CA LEU A 34 15.60 15.15 -17.90
C LEU A 34 15.95 13.79 -17.27
N MET A 35 17.19 13.60 -16.80
CA MET A 35 17.60 12.36 -16.13
C MET A 35 16.87 12.15 -14.79
N GLN A 36 16.35 13.19 -14.16
CA GLN A 36 15.76 13.11 -12.82
C GLN A 36 14.27 12.72 -12.82
N PHE A 37 13.57 12.74 -13.95
CA PHE A 37 12.11 12.49 -14.03
C PHE A 37 11.70 11.01 -14.03
N GLY A 38 12.62 10.06 -14.21
CA GLY A 38 12.29 8.64 -14.35
C GLY A 38 11.90 7.94 -13.04
N GLU A 39 12.59 8.25 -11.94
CA GLU A 39 12.43 7.55 -10.65
C GLU A 39 11.15 7.92 -9.87
N PRO A 40 10.69 9.19 -9.83
CA PRO A 40 9.50 9.56 -9.06
C PRO A 40 8.24 8.82 -9.51
N ASN A 41 8.10 8.57 -10.82
CA ASN A 41 6.95 7.86 -11.38
C ASN A 41 6.84 6.42 -10.86
N GLN A 42 7.97 5.72 -10.71
CA GLN A 42 7.97 4.35 -10.20
C GLN A 42 7.63 4.30 -8.71
N MET A 43 8.18 5.24 -7.94
CA MET A 43 7.85 5.36 -6.51
C MET A 43 6.36 5.67 -6.29
N MET A 44 5.77 6.57 -7.08
CA MET A 44 4.35 6.90 -6.99
C MET A 44 3.46 5.70 -7.34
N LYS A 45 3.75 4.98 -8.43
CA LYS A 45 2.99 3.79 -8.80
C LYS A 45 3.04 2.72 -7.71
N ARG A 46 4.23 2.44 -7.16
CA ARG A 46 4.40 1.49 -6.04
C ARG A 46 3.60 1.89 -4.81
N GLN A 47 3.70 3.16 -4.40
CA GLN A 47 2.95 3.67 -3.26
C GLN A 47 1.44 3.60 -3.49
N ASN A 48 0.97 3.85 -4.72
CA ASN A 48 -0.45 3.73 -5.07
C ASN A 48 -0.90 2.27 -4.95
N VAL A 49 -0.18 1.30 -5.53
CA VAL A 49 -0.50 -0.13 -5.40
C VAL A 49 -0.50 -0.57 -3.94
N ALA A 50 0.47 -0.14 -3.14
CA ALA A 50 0.52 -0.48 -1.71
C ALA A 50 -0.66 0.13 -0.91
N ARG A 51 -1.07 1.36 -1.25
CA ARG A 51 -2.26 2.01 -0.66
C ARG A 51 -3.55 1.32 -1.09
N GLU A 52 -3.69 0.97 -2.35
CA GLU A 52 -4.86 0.26 -2.86
C GLU A 52 -4.98 -1.13 -2.22
N LEU A 53 -3.88 -1.86 -2.07
CA LEU A 53 -3.86 -3.12 -1.33
C LEU A 53 -4.29 -2.93 0.12
N LYS A 54 -3.77 -1.90 0.80
CA LYS A 54 -4.20 -1.55 2.16
C LYS A 54 -5.71 -1.30 2.22
N VAL A 55 -6.23 -0.49 1.29
CA VAL A 55 -7.65 -0.16 1.23
C VAL A 55 -8.49 -1.41 0.96
N ALA A 56 -8.04 -2.30 0.08
CA ALA A 56 -8.73 -3.57 -0.19
C ALA A 56 -8.82 -4.45 1.06
N LEU A 57 -7.71 -4.61 1.79
CA LEU A 57 -7.68 -5.35 3.06
C LEU A 57 -8.60 -4.73 4.11
N GLU A 58 -8.59 -3.41 4.27
CA GLU A 58 -9.49 -2.74 5.23
C GLU A 58 -10.97 -2.83 4.82
N ARG A 59 -11.27 -2.70 3.52
CA ARG A 59 -12.64 -2.89 3.00
C ARG A 59 -13.15 -4.31 3.25
N GLY A 60 -12.33 -5.33 2.96
CA GLY A 60 -12.68 -6.72 3.25
C GLY A 60 -12.94 -6.92 4.75
N ARG A 61 -12.08 -6.39 5.62
CA ARG A 61 -12.30 -6.41 7.07
C ARG A 61 -13.63 -5.77 7.46
N PHE A 62 -13.90 -4.55 7.00
CA PHE A 62 -15.12 -3.82 7.37
C PHE A 62 -16.38 -4.52 6.87
N ASP A 63 -16.34 -5.12 5.69
CA ASP A 63 -17.45 -5.87 5.14
C ASP A 63 -17.80 -7.10 5.98
N SER A 64 -16.80 -7.92 6.33
CA SER A 64 -16.99 -9.07 7.22
C SER A 64 -17.53 -8.70 8.60
N VAL A 65 -17.06 -7.59 9.17
CA VAL A 65 -17.56 -7.08 10.47
C VAL A 65 -19.00 -6.60 10.36
N LYS A 66 -19.31 -5.82 9.31
CA LYS A 66 -20.65 -5.30 9.04
C LYS A 66 -21.68 -6.43 8.90
N ARG A 67 -21.33 -7.48 8.14
CA ARG A 67 -22.21 -8.62 7.88
C ARG A 67 -22.16 -9.71 8.97
N ARG A 68 -21.28 -9.55 9.96
CA ARG A 68 -21.00 -10.55 11.01
C ARG A 68 -20.73 -11.94 10.40
N ALA A 69 -19.81 -12.00 9.45
CA ALA A 69 -19.48 -13.21 8.71
C ALA A 69 -18.84 -14.29 9.61
N ASP A 70 -19.62 -15.31 9.96
CA ASP A 70 -19.24 -16.42 10.82
C ASP A 70 -18.69 -17.62 10.04
N THR A 71 -19.19 -17.85 8.83
CA THR A 71 -18.77 -18.94 7.94
C THR A 71 -17.85 -18.45 6.81
N SER A 72 -16.91 -19.29 6.37
CA SER A 72 -15.98 -18.96 5.28
C SER A 72 -16.67 -18.54 3.97
N SER A 73 -17.88 -19.03 3.71
CA SER A 73 -18.72 -18.64 2.55
C SER A 73 -19.26 -17.21 2.62
N LYS A 74 -19.29 -16.61 3.80
CA LYS A 74 -19.73 -15.23 4.03
C LYS A 74 -18.57 -14.30 4.29
N GLN A 75 -17.38 -14.82 4.62
CA GLN A 75 -16.21 -14.00 4.92
C GLN A 75 -15.74 -13.30 3.65
N ALA A 76 -15.63 -11.97 3.72
CA ALA A 76 -14.93 -11.20 2.72
C ALA A 76 -13.48 -11.70 2.63
N ARG A 77 -12.95 -11.72 1.42
CA ARG A 77 -11.61 -12.25 1.15
C ARG A 77 -10.81 -11.32 0.27
N VAL A 78 -9.51 -11.32 0.50
CA VAL A 78 -8.53 -10.66 -0.36
C VAL A 78 -7.51 -11.69 -0.81
N THR A 79 -7.53 -12.00 -2.11
CA THR A 79 -6.59 -12.93 -2.74
C THR A 79 -5.46 -12.12 -3.36
N VAL A 80 -4.25 -12.28 -2.83
CA VAL A 80 -3.06 -11.57 -3.29
C VAL A 80 -2.26 -12.50 -4.19
N THR A 81 -1.84 -11.98 -5.35
CA THR A 81 -0.91 -12.62 -6.28
C THR A 81 0.30 -11.71 -6.48
N SER A 82 1.30 -12.15 -7.26
CA SER A 82 2.49 -11.34 -7.50
C SER A 82 2.22 -10.08 -8.35
N ALA A 83 1.15 -10.07 -9.16
CA ALA A 83 0.88 -9.02 -10.14
C ALA A 83 -0.53 -8.40 -10.05
N ALA A 84 -1.35 -8.90 -9.13
CA ALA A 84 -2.71 -8.44 -8.90
C ALA A 84 -3.18 -8.81 -7.48
N PHE A 85 -4.21 -8.14 -6.99
CA PHE A 85 -5.01 -8.63 -5.87
C PHE A 85 -6.50 -8.54 -6.21
N ILE A 86 -7.28 -9.42 -5.60
CA ILE A 86 -8.72 -9.56 -5.81
C ILE A 86 -9.39 -9.33 -4.47
N LEU A 87 -10.26 -8.33 -4.40
CA LEU A 87 -11.16 -8.12 -3.27
C LEU A 87 -12.51 -8.75 -3.61
N THR A 88 -12.97 -9.68 -2.78
CA THR A 88 -14.34 -10.21 -2.87
C THR A 88 -15.13 -9.78 -1.63
N THR A 89 -16.16 -8.97 -1.84
CA THR A 89 -17.10 -8.46 -0.82
C THR A 89 -18.52 -8.56 -1.36
N ASP A 90 -19.51 -8.69 -0.50
CA ASP A 90 -20.91 -8.86 -0.90
C ASP A 90 -21.46 -7.51 -1.40
N ASN A 91 -21.31 -7.28 -2.70
CA ASN A 91 -21.62 -6.00 -3.33
C ASN A 91 -23.11 -5.88 -3.68
N ASP A 92 -23.76 -7.02 -3.91
CA ASP A 92 -25.18 -7.10 -4.27
C ASP A 92 -26.11 -7.27 -3.06
N LEU A 93 -25.54 -7.39 -1.85
CA LEU A 93 -26.26 -7.56 -0.58
C LEU A 93 -27.09 -8.85 -0.56
N SER A 94 -26.69 -9.86 -1.33
CA SER A 94 -27.33 -11.20 -1.34
C SER A 94 -27.13 -11.95 -0.03
N GLY A 95 -26.13 -11.58 0.77
CA GLY A 95 -25.77 -12.25 2.02
C GLY A 95 -24.77 -13.40 1.83
N SER A 96 -24.32 -13.62 0.59
CA SER A 96 -23.29 -14.59 0.20
C SER A 96 -22.14 -13.90 -0.53
N ILE A 97 -20.95 -14.52 -0.50
CA ILE A 97 -19.81 -14.06 -1.30
C ILE A 97 -19.70 -14.93 -2.54
N GLU A 98 -19.83 -14.31 -3.71
CA GLU A 98 -19.77 -14.99 -5.01
C GLU A 98 -18.54 -14.56 -5.82
N SER A 99 -18.20 -15.28 -6.88
CA SER A 99 -17.11 -14.86 -7.78
C SER A 99 -17.49 -13.66 -8.66
N SER A 100 -18.78 -13.41 -8.84
CA SER A 100 -19.33 -12.21 -9.50
C SER A 100 -18.99 -10.92 -8.75
N ASP A 101 -18.69 -11.02 -7.45
CA ASP A 101 -18.31 -9.91 -6.59
C ASP A 101 -16.83 -9.51 -6.67
N ASP A 102 -16.04 -10.24 -7.45
CA ASP A 102 -14.59 -10.07 -7.50
C ASP A 102 -14.21 -8.71 -8.13
N VAL A 103 -13.56 -7.86 -7.35
CA VAL A 103 -12.92 -6.62 -7.81
C VAL A 103 -11.43 -6.88 -7.97
N VAL A 104 -11.01 -7.08 -9.22
CA VAL A 104 -9.62 -7.34 -9.59
C VAL A 104 -8.85 -6.03 -9.77
N THR A 105 -7.77 -5.85 -9.02
CA THR A 105 -6.81 -4.76 -9.21
C THR A 105 -5.50 -5.32 -9.75
N ALA A 106 -5.24 -5.11 -11.05
CA ALA A 106 -4.07 -5.61 -11.74
C ALA A 106 -3.01 -4.52 -11.93
N PHE A 107 -1.76 -4.83 -11.62
CA PHE A 107 -0.61 -3.92 -11.75
C PHE A 107 0.60 -4.58 -12.43
N GLY A 108 0.44 -5.76 -13.04
CA GLY A 108 1.53 -6.47 -13.72
C GLY A 108 2.22 -5.68 -14.84
N SER A 109 1.54 -4.72 -15.48
CA SER A 109 2.13 -3.83 -16.49
C SER A 109 2.95 -2.67 -15.91
N GLN A 110 2.92 -2.48 -14.59
CA GLN A 110 3.50 -1.30 -13.92
C GLN A 110 4.91 -1.53 -13.38
N ASN A 111 5.56 -2.65 -13.69
CA ASN A 111 6.84 -3.08 -13.10
C ASN A 111 6.79 -3.06 -11.56
N ILE A 112 5.68 -3.53 -11.00
CA ILE A 112 5.48 -3.67 -9.56
C ILE A 112 5.16 -5.13 -9.29
N SER A 113 5.76 -5.69 -8.25
CA SER A 113 5.40 -7.01 -7.76
C SER A 113 5.11 -7.02 -6.27
N ILE A 114 4.25 -7.95 -5.85
CA ILE A 114 4.04 -8.29 -4.46
C ILE A 114 4.76 -9.59 -4.14
N SER A 115 5.53 -9.60 -3.05
CA SER A 115 6.13 -10.80 -2.47
C SER A 115 5.67 -10.95 -1.02
N PRO A 116 5.29 -12.15 -0.57
CA PRO A 116 5.09 -12.40 0.85
C PRO A 116 6.46 -12.43 1.55
N THR A 117 6.47 -12.21 2.86
CA THR A 117 7.64 -12.52 3.71
C THR A 117 7.41 -13.80 4.51
N GLY A 118 8.49 -14.48 4.90
CA GLY A 118 8.42 -15.71 5.69
C GLY A 118 8.12 -16.94 4.84
N SER A 119 7.40 -17.90 5.39
CA SER A 119 7.08 -19.19 4.75
C SER A 119 5.82 -19.17 3.88
N MET A 120 5.20 -18.01 3.68
CA MET A 120 4.01 -17.86 2.86
C MET A 120 4.33 -17.90 1.36
N THR A 121 3.46 -18.52 0.57
CA THR A 121 3.54 -18.57 -0.90
C THR A 121 2.33 -17.88 -1.53
N LEU A 122 2.53 -17.32 -2.73
CA LEU A 122 1.44 -16.74 -3.53
C LEU A 122 0.90 -17.79 -4.52
N PRO A 123 -0.40 -17.77 -4.85
CA PRO A 123 -1.42 -16.85 -4.35
C PRO A 123 -1.79 -17.11 -2.88
N PHE A 124 -1.99 -16.03 -2.11
CA PHE A 124 -2.39 -16.12 -0.70
C PHE A 124 -3.74 -15.44 -0.49
N THR A 125 -4.67 -16.12 0.16
CA THR A 125 -6.01 -15.59 0.45
C THR A 125 -6.11 -15.25 1.94
N VAL A 126 -6.43 -14.00 2.22
CA VAL A 126 -6.79 -13.51 3.55
C VAL A 126 -8.30 -13.48 3.65
N LEU A 127 -8.89 -14.21 4.59
CA LEU A 127 -10.31 -14.11 4.94
C LEU A 127 -10.45 -13.26 6.21
N PHE A 128 -11.55 -12.57 6.39
CA PHE A 128 -11.83 -11.82 7.63
C PHE A 128 -13.04 -12.40 8.34
N ASN A 129 -12.92 -12.73 9.63
CA ASN A 129 -14.05 -13.21 10.42
C ASN A 129 -14.97 -12.07 10.90
N GLN A 130 -16.05 -12.41 11.61
CA GLN A 130 -17.01 -11.44 12.17
C GLN A 130 -16.41 -10.39 13.11
N ARG A 131 -15.23 -10.64 13.70
CA ARG A 131 -14.49 -9.69 14.54
C ARG A 131 -13.51 -8.82 13.73
N GLY A 132 -13.39 -9.09 12.43
CA GLY A 132 -12.44 -8.44 11.55
C GLY A 132 -11.02 -8.97 11.69
N GLU A 133 -10.83 -10.12 12.36
CA GLU A 133 -9.53 -10.76 12.46
C GLU A 133 -9.25 -11.54 11.16
N PRO A 134 -8.02 -11.45 10.64
CA PRO A 134 -7.61 -12.19 9.46
C PRO A 134 -7.41 -13.67 9.79
N VAL A 135 -8.00 -14.53 8.96
CA VAL A 135 -7.90 -15.97 9.05
C VAL A 135 -7.54 -16.57 7.70
N ASN A 136 -6.93 -17.76 7.70
CA ASN A 136 -6.74 -18.54 6.48
C ASN A 136 -7.98 -19.39 6.16
N SER A 137 -7.92 -20.17 5.07
CA SER A 137 -9.01 -21.09 4.68
C SER A 137 -9.33 -22.16 5.71
N SER A 138 -8.42 -22.45 6.65
CA SER A 138 -8.62 -23.35 7.78
C SER A 138 -9.20 -22.66 9.03
N GLY A 139 -9.47 -21.35 8.97
CA GLY A 139 -10.01 -20.57 10.09
C GLY A 139 -8.96 -20.19 11.16
N VAL A 140 -7.67 -20.42 10.90
CA VAL A 140 -6.58 -20.07 11.82
C VAL A 140 -6.21 -18.60 11.62
N SER A 141 -6.02 -17.85 12.71
CA SER A 141 -5.58 -16.45 12.65
C SER A 141 -4.21 -16.33 11.99
N VAL A 142 -4.05 -15.36 11.08
CA VAL A 142 -2.83 -15.14 10.31
C VAL A 142 -2.38 -13.68 10.44
N SER A 143 -1.07 -13.43 10.37
CA SER A 143 -0.54 -12.05 10.34
C SER A 143 0.37 -11.90 9.12
N PRO A 144 -0.22 -11.83 7.90
CA PRO A 144 0.56 -11.78 6.68
C PRO A 144 1.25 -10.42 6.52
N VAL A 145 2.45 -10.47 5.95
CA VAL A 145 3.25 -9.30 5.62
C VAL A 145 3.58 -9.40 4.13
N PHE A 146 3.21 -8.36 3.38
CA PHE A 146 3.42 -8.25 1.96
C PHE A 146 4.42 -7.14 1.66
N LEU A 147 5.43 -7.44 0.86
CA LEU A 147 6.35 -6.47 0.29
C LEU A 147 5.84 -6.09 -1.10
N VAL A 148 5.62 -4.80 -1.32
CA VAL A 148 5.31 -4.24 -2.63
C VAL A 148 6.58 -3.61 -3.17
N CYS A 149 7.17 -4.16 -4.22
CA CYS A 149 8.48 -3.74 -4.74
C CYS A 149 8.39 -3.24 -6.18
N ASN A 150 9.36 -2.41 -6.57
CA ASN A 150 9.63 -2.12 -7.98
C ASN A 150 10.33 -3.32 -8.61
N GLY A 151 9.76 -3.93 -9.64
CA GLY A 151 10.28 -5.14 -10.26
C GLY A 151 10.22 -6.32 -9.30
N VAL A 152 11.27 -7.15 -9.29
CA VAL A 152 11.38 -8.31 -8.40
C VAL A 152 11.83 -7.85 -7.01
N CYS A 153 11.20 -8.36 -5.95
CA CYS A 153 11.59 -8.09 -4.56
C CYS A 153 12.92 -8.76 -4.18
N VAL A 154 14.04 -8.23 -4.68
CA VAL A 154 15.40 -8.61 -4.25
C VAL A 154 15.96 -7.48 -3.39
N SER A 155 16.31 -7.78 -2.13
CA SER A 155 16.86 -6.81 -1.17
C SER A 155 15.98 -5.56 -0.95
N PRO A 156 14.81 -5.71 -0.31
CA PRO A 156 13.88 -4.61 -0.05
C PRO A 156 14.49 -3.54 0.87
N ASN A 157 14.38 -2.28 0.46
CA ASN A 157 14.84 -1.08 1.16
C ASN A 157 13.83 0.07 0.97
N VAL A 158 14.11 1.24 1.56
CA VAL A 158 13.24 2.42 1.51
C VAL A 158 12.98 2.94 0.08
N SER A 159 13.92 2.76 -0.85
CA SER A 159 13.82 3.31 -2.20
C SER A 159 13.05 2.38 -3.14
N ASN A 160 13.11 1.06 -2.94
CA ASN A 160 12.55 0.06 -3.85
C ASN A 160 11.31 -0.67 -3.33
N SER A 161 10.90 -0.49 -2.06
CA SER A 161 9.82 -1.28 -1.47
C SER A 161 8.90 -0.51 -0.52
N ASN A 162 7.70 -1.07 -0.32
CA ASN A 162 6.75 -0.72 0.73
C ASN A 162 6.29 -1.99 1.43
N ILE A 163 5.99 -1.89 2.72
CA ILE A 163 5.56 -3.05 3.52
C ILE A 163 4.10 -2.85 3.90
N VAL A 164 3.25 -3.81 3.54
CA VAL A 164 1.85 -3.88 3.99
C VAL A 164 1.77 -5.01 5.00
N VAL A 165 1.60 -4.67 6.27
CA VAL A 165 1.47 -5.63 7.37
C VAL A 165 0.03 -5.69 7.85
N LEU A 166 -0.48 -6.91 7.99
CA LEU A 166 -1.75 -7.19 8.59
C LEU A 166 -1.53 -7.82 9.97
N THR A 167 -2.04 -7.16 10.99
CA THR A 167 -1.91 -7.60 12.39
C THR A 167 -2.92 -8.72 12.72
N PRO A 168 -2.70 -9.53 13.77
CA PRO A 168 -3.66 -10.55 14.20
C PRO A 168 -5.06 -10.00 14.55
N THR A 169 -5.15 -8.71 14.89
CA THR A 169 -6.41 -8.01 15.18
C THR A 169 -7.08 -7.42 13.93
N GLY A 170 -6.47 -7.60 12.75
CA GLY A 170 -6.99 -7.11 11.47
C GLY A 170 -6.66 -5.67 11.11
N THR A 171 -5.87 -4.96 11.92
CA THR A 171 -5.35 -3.65 11.54
C THR A 171 -4.36 -3.80 10.39
N VAL A 172 -4.50 -2.96 9.36
CA VAL A 172 -3.61 -2.91 8.20
C VAL A 172 -2.70 -1.69 8.31
N ASN A 173 -1.39 -1.92 8.39
CA ASN A 173 -0.40 -0.84 8.40
C ASN A 173 0.41 -0.83 7.11
N LEU A 174 0.73 0.37 6.65
CA LEU A 174 1.64 0.62 5.54
C LEU A 174 2.91 1.24 6.11
N LEU A 175 4.04 0.55 5.96
CA LEU A 175 5.35 1.01 6.39
C LEU A 175 6.23 1.30 5.17
N ALA A 176 7.25 2.13 5.38
CA ALA A 176 8.29 2.32 4.38
C ALA A 176 9.11 1.03 4.22
N GLY A 177 9.62 0.77 3.02
CA GLY A 177 10.54 -0.34 2.79
C GLY A 177 11.75 -0.28 3.73
N GLY A 178 12.27 -1.43 4.16
CA GLY A 178 13.38 -1.50 5.10
C GLY A 178 13.07 -1.07 6.55
N SER A 179 11.82 -0.72 6.87
CA SER A 179 11.40 -0.54 8.27
C SER A 179 11.34 -1.90 8.98
N GLU A 180 11.61 -1.91 10.29
CA GLU A 180 11.36 -3.09 11.11
C GLU A 180 9.85 -3.39 11.18
N VAL A 181 9.48 -4.64 10.91
CA VAL A 181 8.09 -5.08 11.03
C VAL A 181 7.81 -5.34 12.51
N PRO A 182 6.78 -4.71 13.10
CA PRO A 182 6.43 -4.95 14.49
C PRO A 182 6.09 -6.43 14.72
N VAL A 183 6.67 -7.01 15.76
CA VAL A 183 6.35 -8.39 16.17
C VAL A 183 5.21 -8.32 17.18
N PHE A 184 4.15 -9.08 16.92
CA PHE A 184 3.01 -9.20 17.84
C PHE A 184 3.16 -10.49 18.64
N PRO A 185 3.63 -10.45 19.90
CA PRO A 185 3.69 -11.65 20.71
C PRO A 185 2.28 -12.19 20.94
N THR A 186 2.13 -13.51 20.91
CA THR A 186 0.89 -14.17 21.29
C THR A 186 0.54 -13.77 22.73
N PRO A 187 -0.67 -13.28 23.01
CA PRO A 187 -1.05 -12.92 24.37
C PRO A 187 -1.01 -14.16 25.27
N ASN A 188 -0.49 -14.01 26.49
CA ASN A 188 -0.55 -15.06 27.49
C ASN A 188 -2.01 -15.29 27.90
N VAL A 189 -2.62 -16.35 27.38
CA VAL A 189 -3.94 -16.80 27.84
C VAL A 189 -3.73 -17.54 29.16
N THR A 190 -4.13 -16.91 30.26
CA THR A 190 -4.21 -17.59 31.55
C THR A 190 -5.52 -18.36 31.59
N ASN A 191 -5.45 -19.68 31.73
CA ASN A 191 -6.63 -20.50 31.96
C ASN A 191 -7.23 -20.11 33.31
N VAL A 192 -8.43 -19.51 33.29
CA VAL A 192 -9.20 -19.27 34.50
C VAL A 192 -9.83 -20.59 34.93
N PRO A 193 -9.48 -21.14 36.10
CA PRO A 193 -10.08 -22.38 36.57
C PRO A 193 -11.60 -22.22 36.76
N PRO A 194 -12.40 -23.28 36.51
CA PRO A 194 -13.81 -23.27 36.84
C PRO A 194 -14.01 -22.90 38.33
N GLY A 195 -14.75 -21.81 38.60
CA GLY A 195 -15.02 -21.33 39.96
C GLY A 195 -14.23 -20.09 40.41
N ALA A 196 -13.22 -19.64 39.65
CA ALA A 196 -12.60 -18.33 39.84
C ALA A 196 -13.46 -17.27 39.13
N GLY A 197 -14.56 -16.88 39.79
CA GLY A 197 -15.64 -16.07 39.21
C GLY A 197 -15.17 -14.78 38.53
N ILE A 198 -15.56 -14.65 37.26
CA ILE A 198 -15.89 -13.37 36.66
C ILE A 198 -17.05 -12.81 37.50
N SER A 199 -16.94 -11.58 38.01
CA SER A 199 -17.96 -10.98 38.88
C SER A 199 -19.38 -11.13 38.29
N ASN A 200 -20.30 -11.73 39.05
CA ASN A 200 -21.70 -12.01 38.67
C ASN A 200 -22.58 -10.74 38.49
N MET A 201 -22.02 -9.56 38.24
CA MET A 201 -22.79 -8.30 38.13
C MET A 201 -23.35 -7.98 36.74
N VAL A 202 -23.18 -8.85 35.74
CA VAL A 202 -23.88 -8.70 34.46
C VAL A 202 -24.62 -10.00 34.13
N SER A 203 -25.78 -10.16 34.77
CA SER A 203 -26.87 -10.93 34.20
C SER A 203 -27.53 -10.04 33.15
N VAL A 204 -27.41 -10.43 31.87
CA VAL A 204 -28.28 -9.89 30.82
C VAL A 204 -29.63 -10.63 30.97
N PRO A 205 -30.75 -9.91 31.09
CA PRO A 205 -32.09 -10.51 31.19
C PRO A 205 -32.52 -11.24 29.92
#